data_AF-A0A950H7I8-F1
#
_entry.id   AF-A0A950H7I8-F1
#
_cell.length_a   1.000
_cell.length_b   1.000
_cell.length_c   1.000
_cell.angle_alpha   90.00
_cell.angle_beta   90.00
_cell.angle_gamma   90.00
#
_symmetry.space_group_name_H-M   'P 1'
#
loop_
_entity.id
_entity.type
_entity.pdbx_description
1 polymer ?
#
loop_
_entity_poly.entity_id
_entity_poly.type
_entity_poly.pdbx_seq_one_letter_code
_entity_poly.pdbx_strand_id
1 'polypeptide(L)'
;GWLRPFPNALTGATWDLLFSLFPGFSFLGLGALALLSAMRMPRHRMFKIQTIGLAGFGALLALIGLGLLVPPLRDRVQDIYWFVAKVAVFMYLYIWYRGTFPRYRFDQLMMVGWKILLPTALAALIATAVVGVF
;
A
#
# COMPACT_ATOMS: atom_id res chain seq x y z
N GLY A 1 -15.32 -1.39 4.19
CA GLY A 1 -14.26 -1.05 5.16
C GLY A 1 -12.92 -1.68 4.83
N TRP A 2 -12.86 -3.00 4.64
CA TRP A 2 -11.61 -3.77 4.50
C TRP A 2 -11.43 -4.40 3.11
N LEU A 3 -12.45 -4.19 2.28
CA LEU A 3 -12.57 -4.74 0.95
C LEU A 3 -11.48 -4.19 0.02
N ARG A 4 -11.28 -4.96 -1.05
CA ARG A 4 -10.51 -4.59 -2.23
C ARG A 4 -10.86 -3.16 -2.72
N PRO A 5 -9.95 -2.48 -3.45
CA PRO A 5 -10.22 -1.16 -3.99
C PRO A 5 -11.50 -1.14 -4.84
N PHE A 6 -12.32 -0.09 -4.68
CA PHE A 6 -13.51 0.19 -5.48
C PHE A 6 -14.52 -0.96 -5.60
N PRO A 7 -15.07 -1.46 -4.47
CA PRO A 7 -16.00 -2.59 -4.49
C PRO A 7 -17.30 -2.31 -5.27
N ASN A 8 -17.70 -1.04 -5.40
CA ASN A 8 -18.96 -0.66 -6.04
C ASN A 8 -18.83 -0.35 -7.54
N ALA A 9 -17.62 -0.08 -8.04
CA ALA A 9 -17.37 0.31 -9.43
C ALA A 9 -16.71 -0.81 -10.25
N LEU A 10 -15.88 -1.64 -9.62
CA LEU A 10 -15.18 -2.77 -10.25
C LEU A 10 -15.77 -4.09 -9.75
N THR A 11 -17.02 -4.34 -10.15
CA THR A 11 -17.76 -5.56 -9.84
C THR A 11 -17.71 -6.53 -11.02
N GLY A 12 -17.36 -7.79 -10.77
CA GLY A 12 -17.42 -8.86 -11.78
C GLY A 12 -16.31 -9.89 -11.58
N ALA A 13 -16.56 -11.13 -11.99
CA ALA A 13 -15.65 -12.26 -11.76
C ALA A 13 -14.19 -11.98 -12.18
N THR A 14 -13.98 -11.23 -13.26
CA THR A 14 -12.65 -10.82 -13.74
C THR A 14 -11.90 -9.94 -12.74
N TRP A 15 -12.58 -8.93 -12.18
CA TRP A 15 -11.99 -8.01 -11.21
C TRP A 15 -11.75 -8.69 -9.87
N ASP A 16 -12.66 -9.56 -9.46
CA ASP A 16 -12.55 -10.38 -8.27
C ASP A 16 -11.32 -11.29 -8.32
N LEU A 17 -11.09 -11.94 -9.47
CA LEU A 17 -9.91 -12.77 -9.70
C LEU A 17 -8.63 -11.93 -9.72
N LEU A 18 -8.64 -10.80 -10.43
CA LEU A 18 -7.48 -9.93 -10.52
C LEU A 18 -7.07 -9.42 -9.13
N PHE A 19 -8.01 -8.89 -8.35
CA PHE A 19 -7.74 -8.35 -7.01
C PHE A 19 -7.39 -9.41 -5.97
N SER A 20 -7.92 -10.62 -6.10
CA SER A 20 -7.60 -11.73 -5.20
C SER A 20 -6.20 -12.27 -5.43
N LEU A 21 -5.64 -12.17 -6.64
CA LEU A 21 -4.28 -12.65 -6.94
C LEU A 21 -3.16 -11.73 -6.44
N PHE A 22 -3.44 -10.47 -6.09
CA PHE A 22 -2.40 -9.51 -5.66
C PHE A 22 -1.56 -9.96 -4.46
N PRO A 23 -2.11 -10.52 -3.38
CA PRO A 23 -1.32 -11.05 -2.28
C PRO A 23 -0.33 -12.11 -2.76
N GLY A 24 -0.78 -13.09 -3.54
CA GLY A 24 0.10 -14.14 -4.08
C GLY A 24 1.23 -13.56 -4.93
N PHE A 25 0.91 -12.66 -5.87
CA PHE A 25 1.90 -12.05 -6.75
C PHE A 25 2.90 -11.14 -6.03
N SER A 26 2.48 -10.39 -5.00
CA SER A 26 3.40 -9.52 -4.27
C SER A 26 4.39 -10.33 -3.42
N PHE A 27 3.94 -11.38 -2.74
CA PHE A 27 4.82 -12.26 -1.97
C PHE A 27 5.75 -13.09 -2.88
N LEU A 28 5.25 -13.58 -4.03
CA LEU A 28 6.09 -14.22 -5.03
C LEU A 28 7.10 -13.27 -5.65
N GLY A 29 6.70 -12.04 -5.96
CA GLY A 29 7.58 -11.01 -6.49
C GLY A 29 8.71 -10.66 -5.51
N LEU A 30 8.38 -10.45 -4.24
CA LEU A 30 9.37 -10.19 -3.19
C LEU A 30 10.29 -11.40 -2.96
N GLY A 31 9.75 -12.61 -2.94
CA GLY A 31 10.55 -13.85 -2.86
C GLY A 31 11.51 -14.00 -4.04
N ALA A 32 11.04 -13.76 -5.27
CA ALA A 32 11.85 -13.79 -6.47
C ALA A 32 12.95 -12.72 -6.44
N LEU A 33 12.63 -11.48 -6.06
CA LEU A 33 13.62 -10.41 -5.92
C LEU A 33 14.66 -10.73 -4.85
N ALA A 34 14.26 -11.31 -3.72
CA ALA A 34 15.18 -11.74 -2.67
C ALA A 34 16.13 -12.85 -3.17
N LEU A 35 15.61 -13.82 -3.93
CA LEU A 35 16.43 -14.88 -4.55
C LEU A 35 17.37 -14.34 -5.63
N LEU A 36 16.90 -13.43 -6.48
CA LEU A 36 17.74 -12.74 -7.47
C LEU A 36 18.84 -11.91 -6.79
N SER A 37 18.51 -11.25 -5.68
CA SER A 37 19.47 -10.49 -4.88
C SER A 37 20.50 -11.40 -4.22
N ALA A 38 20.10 -12.59 -3.77
CA ALA A 38 21.02 -13.60 -3.24
C ALA A 38 21.97 -14.14 -4.31
N MET A 39 21.50 -14.36 -5.53
CA MET A 39 22.33 -14.83 -6.65
C MET A 39 23.37 -13.80 -7.10
N ARG A 40 23.08 -12.50 -6.98
CA ARG A 40 23.97 -11.40 -7.38
C ARG A 40 25.03 -11.04 -6.32
N MET A 41 25.05 -11.72 -5.17
CA MET A 41 25.92 -11.34 -4.05
C MET A 41 27.37 -11.82 -4.23
N PRO A 42 28.40 -10.98 -3.97
CA PRO A 42 29.80 -11.39 -4.09
C PRO A 42 30.19 -12.44 -3.04
N ARG A 43 30.92 -13.48 -3.48
CA ARG A 43 31.31 -14.65 -2.66
C ARG A 43 32.46 -14.36 -1.69
N HIS A 44 32.36 -13.32 -0.86
CA HIS A 44 33.32 -13.08 0.21
C HIS A 44 32.93 -13.85 1.50
N ARG A 45 33.91 -14.25 2.31
CA ARG A 45 33.70 -15.10 3.52
C ARG A 45 32.75 -14.46 4.54
N MET A 46 32.81 -13.14 4.70
CA MET A 46 31.94 -12.35 5.58
C MET A 46 30.47 -12.30 5.11
N PHE A 47 30.22 -12.38 3.80
CA PHE A 47 28.88 -12.24 3.22
C PHE A 47 28.12 -13.57 3.12
N LYS A 48 28.78 -14.72 3.32
CA LYS A 48 28.14 -16.04 3.21
C LYS A 48 26.94 -16.22 4.13
N ILE A 49 27.03 -15.74 5.38
CA ILE A 49 25.92 -15.79 6.35
C ILE A 49 24.73 -14.96 5.85
N GLN A 50 25.00 -13.78 5.29
CA GLN A 50 23.98 -12.90 4.74
C GLN A 50 23.33 -13.50 3.49
N THR A 51 24.10 -14.15 2.60
CA THR A 51 23.57 -14.82 1.41
C THR A 51 22.67 -16.00 1.78
N ILE A 52 23.07 -16.82 2.76
CA ILE A 52 22.26 -17.96 3.23
C ILE A 52 20.98 -17.45 3.90
N GLY A 53 21.09 -16.43 4.75
CA GLY A 53 19.92 -15.80 5.39
C GLY A 53 18.95 -15.21 4.37
N LEU A 54 19.46 -14.48 3.37
CA LEU A 54 18.65 -13.87 2.31
C LEU A 54 18.00 -14.93 1.40
N ALA A 55 18.74 -15.99 1.06
CA ALA A 55 18.20 -17.11 0.27
C ALA A 55 17.11 -17.87 1.04
N GLY A 56 17.31 -18.13 2.33
CA GLY A 56 16.32 -18.76 3.19
C GLY A 56 15.05 -17.91 3.35
N PHE A 57 15.23 -16.60 3.57
CA PHE A 57 14.11 -15.66 3.64
C PHE A 57 13.35 -15.56 2.31
N GLY A 58 14.06 -15.46 1.18
CA GLY A 58 13.46 -15.45 -0.15
C GLY A 58 12.68 -16.71 -0.47
N ALA A 59 13.21 -17.89 -0.10
CA ALA A 59 12.52 -19.16 -0.26
C ALA A 59 11.24 -19.23 0.60
N LEU A 60 11.30 -18.77 1.85
CA LEU A 60 10.13 -18.73 2.73
C LEU A 60 9.03 -17.82 2.16
N LEU A 61 9.38 -16.63 1.68
CA LEU A 61 8.43 -15.72 1.03
C LEU A 61 7.84 -16.31 -0.25
N ALA A 62 8.65 -16.99 -1.06
CA ALA A 62 8.17 -17.67 -2.26
C ALA A 62 7.20 -18.81 -1.92
N LEU A 63 7.47 -19.60 -0.87
CA LEU A 63 6.55 -20.64 -0.41
C LEU A 63 5.22 -20.07 0.10
N ILE A 64 5.26 -18.97 0.86
CA ILE A 64 4.05 -18.26 1.29
C ILE A 64 3.28 -17.71 0.07
N GLY A 65 3.98 -17.13 -0.90
CA GLY A 65 3.40 -16.64 -2.15
C GLY A 65 2.71 -17.74 -2.95
N LEU A 66 3.31 -18.93 -3.06
CA LEU A 66 2.69 -20.10 -3.69
C LEU A 66 1.46 -20.58 -2.91
N GLY A 67 1.53 -20.62 -1.58
CA GLY A 67 0.39 -21.00 -0.73
C GLY A 67 -0.79 -20.02 -0.84
N LEU A 68 -0.52 -18.74 -1.02
CA LEU A 68 -1.53 -17.69 -1.23
C LEU A 68 -2.19 -17.70 -2.61
N LEU A 69 -1.70 -18.51 -3.56
CA LEU A 69 -2.42 -18.76 -4.82
C LEU A 69 -3.59 -19.74 -4.64
N VAL A 70 -3.61 -20.50 -3.54
CA VAL A 70 -4.66 -21.46 -3.22
C VAL A 70 -5.93 -20.70 -2.76
N PRO A 71 -7.07 -20.84 -3.46
CA PRO A 71 -8.28 -20.03 -3.21
C PRO A 71 -8.72 -19.92 -1.74
N PRO A 72 -8.84 -21.00 -0.95
CA PRO A 72 -9.30 -20.91 0.44
C PRO A 72 -8.38 -20.11 1.36
N LEU A 73 -7.08 -20.06 1.07
CA LEU A 73 -6.11 -19.33 1.89
C LEU A 73 -6.09 -17.84 1.53
N ARG A 74 -6.20 -17.56 0.24
CA ARG A 74 -6.21 -16.22 -0.34
C ARG A 74 -7.38 -15.38 0.17
N ASP A 75 -8.58 -15.95 0.19
CA ASP A 75 -9.81 -15.24 0.57
C ASP A 75 -9.79 -14.79 2.03
N ARG A 76 -9.08 -15.52 2.92
CA ARG A 76 -8.94 -15.17 4.33
C ARG A 76 -7.94 -14.05 4.59
N VAL A 77 -6.88 -13.98 3.78
CA VAL A 77 -5.78 -13.01 3.95
C VAL A 77 -6.05 -11.70 3.20
N GLN A 78 -6.94 -11.73 2.21
CA GLN A 78 -7.20 -10.62 1.31
C GLN A 78 -7.59 -9.32 2.03
N ASP A 79 -8.46 -9.39 3.05
CA ASP A 79 -8.94 -8.19 3.75
C ASP A 79 -7.82 -7.48 4.53
N ILE A 80 -7.01 -8.27 5.25
CA ILE A 80 -5.88 -7.76 6.01
C ILE A 80 -4.82 -7.21 5.06
N TYR A 81 -4.56 -7.91 3.96
CA TYR A 81 -3.60 -7.46 2.95
C TYR A 81 -3.95 -6.08 2.40
N TRP A 82 -5.20 -5.86 1.98
CA TRP A 82 -5.62 -4.57 1.43
C TRP A 82 -5.62 -3.45 2.46
N PHE A 83 -5.91 -3.75 3.72
CA PHE A 83 -5.77 -2.78 4.80
C PHE A 83 -4.31 -2.36 4.98
N VAL A 84 -3.40 -3.33 5.18
CA VAL A 84 -1.98 -3.06 5.38
C VAL A 84 -1.38 -2.34 4.18
N ALA A 85 -1.75 -2.73 2.96
CA ALA A 85 -1.30 -2.07 1.73
C ALA A 85 -1.72 -0.59 1.69
N LYS A 86 -2.98 -0.27 2.02
CA LYS A 86 -3.45 1.13 2.09
C LYS A 86 -2.69 1.91 3.17
N VAL A 87 -2.51 1.34 4.35
CA VAL A 87 -1.76 1.97 5.46
C VAL A 87 -0.31 2.22 5.06
N ALA A 88 0.35 1.25 4.41
CA ALA A 88 1.72 1.39 3.93
C ALA A 88 1.86 2.52 2.90
N VAL A 89 0.88 2.66 1.99
CA VAL A 89 0.84 3.77 1.03
C VAL A 89 0.70 5.11 1.75
N PHE A 90 -0.25 5.24 2.69
CA PHE A 90 -0.40 6.49 3.46
C PHE A 90 0.84 6.82 4.29
N MET A 91 1.46 5.82 4.91
CA MET A 91 2.69 5.98 5.67
C MET A 91 3.86 6.44 4.77
N TYR A 92 4.01 5.82 3.59
CA TYR A 92 5.01 6.23 2.60
C TYR A 92 4.75 7.68 2.13
N LEU A 93 3.50 8.03 1.82
CA LEU A 93 3.14 9.39 1.43
C LEU A 93 3.45 10.41 2.54
N TYR A 94 3.22 10.06 3.81
CA TYR A 94 3.55 10.95 4.93
C TYR A 94 5.06 11.18 5.08
N ILE A 95 5.85 10.11 4.97
CA ILE A 95 7.32 10.20 5.00
C ILE A 95 7.83 11.02 3.81
N TRP A 96 7.28 10.77 2.62
CA TRP A 96 7.62 11.50 1.41
C TRP A 96 7.26 12.99 1.48
N TYR A 97 6.06 13.30 2.00
CA TYR A 97 5.62 14.67 2.24
C TYR A 97 6.57 15.40 3.20
N ARG A 98 6.95 14.76 4.32
CA ARG A 98 7.92 15.33 5.27
C ARG A 98 9.28 15.62 4.62
N GLY A 99 9.69 14.79 3.67
CA GLY A 99 10.97 14.95 2.97
C GLY A 99 10.96 15.99 1.85
N THR A 100 9.81 16.26 1.22
CA THR A 100 9.72 17.07 0.00
C THR A 100 9.37 18.53 0.27
N PHE A 101 8.57 18.81 1.30
CA PHE A 101 8.08 20.17 1.52
C PHE A 101 9.02 21.00 2.42
N PRO A 102 9.44 22.20 1.98
CA PRO A 102 10.18 23.13 2.84
C PRO A 102 9.27 23.63 3.97
N ARG A 103 9.85 23.92 5.14
CA ARG A 103 9.11 24.34 6.34
C ARG A 103 8.34 25.64 6.06
N TYR A 104 7.01 25.60 6.14
CA TYR A 104 6.17 26.80 6.03
C TYR A 104 6.23 27.65 7.30
N ARG A 105 6.23 28.96 7.14
CA ARG A 105 6.14 29.91 8.26
C ARG A 105 4.71 29.96 8.81
N PHE A 106 4.55 30.14 10.12
CA PHE A 106 3.24 30.17 10.79
C PHE A 106 2.28 31.18 10.16
N ASP A 107 2.78 32.36 9.79
CA ASP A 107 1.97 33.42 9.17
C ASP A 107 1.40 33.00 7.80
N GLN A 108 2.15 32.22 7.03
CA GLN A 108 1.69 31.68 5.73
C GLN A 108 0.65 30.57 5.94
N LEU A 109 0.85 29.73 6.95
CA LEU A 109 -0.11 28.69 7.32
C LEU A 109 -1.45 29.31 7.75
N MET A 110 -1.39 30.36 8.58
CA MET A 110 -2.59 31.09 9.01
C MET A 110 -3.28 31.79 7.84
N MET A 111 -2.53 32.37 6.91
CA MET A 111 -3.11 32.98 5.72
C MET A 111 -3.88 31.96 4.87
N VAL A 112 -3.32 30.77 4.63
CA VAL A 112 -3.98 29.71 3.86
C VAL A 112 -5.19 29.15 4.64
N GLY A 113 -5.04 28.95 5.95
CA GLY A 113 -6.12 28.49 6.84
C GLY A 113 -7.34 29.41 6.82
N TRP A 114 -7.11 30.71 7.03
CA TRP A 114 -8.18 31.68 7.16
C TRP A 114 -8.74 32.19 5.84
N LYS A 115 -7.91 32.34 4.80
CA LYS A 115 -8.37 32.90 3.52
C LYS A 115 -8.86 31.85 2.52
N ILE A 116 -8.41 30.60 2.63
CA ILE A 116 -8.73 29.55 1.66
C ILE A 116 -9.52 28.43 2.33
N LEU A 117 -8.96 27.76 3.33
CA LEU A 117 -9.61 26.57 3.93
C LEU A 117 -10.97 26.89 4.55
N LEU A 118 -11.08 27.96 5.35
CA LEU A 118 -12.32 28.34 6.03
C LEU A 118 -13.45 28.70 5.04
N PRO A 119 -13.25 29.60 4.07
CA PRO A 119 -14.28 29.92 3.08
C PRO A 119 -14.67 28.71 2.21
N THR A 120 -13.71 27.86 1.82
CA THR A 120 -14.03 26.67 1.02
C THR A 120 -14.83 25.65 1.82
N ALA A 121 -14.52 25.44 3.10
CA ALA A 121 -15.29 24.55 3.97
C ALA A 121 -16.72 25.05 4.19
N LEU A 122 -16.91 26.36 4.40
CA LEU A 122 -18.23 26.98 4.51
C LEU A 122 -19.02 26.89 3.20
N ALA A 123 -18.38 27.13 2.06
CA ALA A 123 -19.02 26.99 0.75
C ALA A 123 -19.47 25.54 0.50
N ALA A 124 -18.64 24.55 0.83
CA ALA A 124 -19.01 23.14 0.72
C ALA A 124 -20.17 22.78 1.66
N LEU A 125 -20.17 23.27 2.90
CA LEU A 125 -21.27 23.08 3.85
C LEU A 125 -22.59 23.61 3.28
N ILE A 126 -22.61 24.86 2.81
CA ILE A 126 -23.81 25.48 2.22
C ILE A 126 -24.25 24.71 0.98
N ALA A 127 -23.32 24.32 0.10
CA ALA A 127 -23.63 23.53 -1.09
C ALA A 127 -24.30 22.19 -0.73
N THR A 128 -23.76 21.46 0.26
CA THR A 128 -24.38 20.21 0.73
C THR A 128 -25.73 20.44 1.39
N ALA A 129 -25.93 21.56 2.09
CA ALA A 129 -27.23 21.91 2.68
C ALA A 129 -28.28 22.24 1.61
N VAL A 130 -27.89 22.89 0.52
CA VAL A 130 -28.80 23.18 -0.60
C VAL A 130 -29.13 21.92 -1.40
N VAL A 131 -28.15 21.05 -1.66
CA VAL A 131 -28.34 19.82 -2.46
C VAL A 131 -29.01 18.70 -1.64
N GLY A 132 -28.63 18.50 -0.38
CA GLY A 132 -29.13 17.42 0.48
C GLY A 132 -30.48 17.70 1.16
N VAL A 133 -31.10 18.86 0.90
CA VAL A 133 -32.47 19.20 1.31
C VAL A 133 -33.51 18.81 0.23
N PHE A 134 -33.06 18.29 -0.93
CA PHE A 134 -33.91 17.59 -1.91
C PHE A 134 -33.71 16.08 -1.83
#